data_AF-A0A1Y3WB43-F1
#
_entry.id   AF-A0A1Y3WB43-F1
#
_cell.length_a   1.000
_cell.length_b   1.000
_cell.length_c   1.000
_cell.angle_alpha   90.00
_cell.angle_beta   90.00
_cell.angle_gamma   90.00
#
_symmetry.space_group_name_H-M   'P 1'
#
loop_
_entity.id
_entity.type
_entity.pdbx_description
1 polymer ?
#
loop_
_entity_poly.entity_id
_entity_poly.type
_entity_poly.pdbx_seq_one_letter_code
_entity_poly.pdbx_strand_id
1 'polypeptide(L)'
;MVTKQQTATQSQKLMIFVLTMSLYGLATLFTELIPKFQVGIVEFSVEYFLFIPLVLAILFDPMSAALGAATGELVFSEIMLGQFGGLGELEKFITVTIGVYIAGRLVRNPKNRTMVGIASMTGVILQQLLGMIVDILKVQFAVTDFEAVPGLPESVFATEGFACLNDILFSGILFCLLPTIFLVPRLYGKIEPLLGMQPRTEETALGAINAKVVIGALVAFVAAIGAEMLAESGTSIIDWEASWAESGTAVAAGMVVAAALAVVMLLVMKKKAEATDNKLENA
;
A
#
# COMPACT_ATOMS: atom_id res chain seq x y z
N MET A 1 -11.27 33.64 -21.13
CA MET A 1 -10.04 32.81 -21.21
C MET A 1 -10.37 31.47 -20.59
N VAL A 2 -10.31 30.38 -21.36
CA VAL A 2 -10.50 29.03 -20.81
C VAL A 2 -9.23 28.69 -20.04
N THR A 3 -9.29 28.71 -18.71
CA THR A 3 -8.20 28.30 -17.84
C THR A 3 -7.93 26.82 -18.13
N LYS A 4 -6.87 26.55 -18.89
CA LYS A 4 -6.46 25.20 -19.23
C LYS A 4 -6.07 24.53 -17.91
N GLN A 5 -6.90 23.64 -17.38
CA GLN A 5 -6.51 22.77 -16.28
C GLN A 5 -5.25 22.04 -16.74
N GLN A 6 -4.09 22.43 -16.23
CA GLN A 6 -2.84 21.74 -16.55
C GLN A 6 -2.83 20.45 -15.76
N THR A 7 -3.54 19.46 -16.29
CA THR A 7 -3.43 18.06 -15.89
C THR A 7 -1.99 17.60 -16.15
N ALA A 8 -1.42 16.81 -15.25
CA ALA A 8 -0.06 16.30 -15.39
C ALA A 8 0.15 15.67 -16.78
N THR A 9 1.30 15.97 -17.40
CA THR A 9 1.69 15.39 -18.70
C THR A 9 1.85 13.88 -18.57
N GLN A 10 1.79 13.16 -19.70
CA GLN A 10 1.98 11.70 -19.69
C GLN A 10 3.33 11.29 -19.06
N SER A 11 4.41 12.01 -19.36
CA SER A 11 5.73 11.74 -18.75
C SER A 11 5.74 11.96 -17.25
N GLN A 12 5.02 12.97 -16.74
CA GLN A 12 4.88 13.20 -15.30
C GLN A 12 4.04 12.12 -14.63
N LYS A 13 2.97 11.66 -15.28
CA LYS A 13 2.17 10.51 -14.80
C LYS A 13 3.02 9.24 -14.68
N LEU A 14 3.84 8.97 -15.69
CA LEU A 14 4.79 7.85 -15.65
C LEU A 14 5.82 8.02 -14.53
N MET A 15 6.30 9.23 -14.29
CA MET A 15 7.23 9.52 -13.19
C MET A 15 6.58 9.29 -11.81
N ILE A 16 5.34 9.73 -11.62
CA ILE A 16 4.55 9.48 -10.39
C ILE A 16 4.33 7.99 -10.20
N PHE A 17 3.98 7.27 -11.28
CA PHE A 17 3.81 5.83 -11.27
C PHE A 17 5.09 5.11 -10.80
N VAL A 18 6.23 5.39 -11.42
CA VAL A 18 7.53 4.77 -11.07
C VAL A 18 7.96 5.15 -9.66
N LEU A 19 7.78 6.40 -9.25
CA LEU A 19 8.09 6.86 -7.90
C LEU A 19 7.26 6.11 -6.86
N THR A 20 5.95 6.01 -7.08
CA THR A 20 5.03 5.36 -6.14
C THR A 20 5.27 3.85 -6.09
N MET A 21 5.47 3.22 -7.25
CA MET A 21 5.86 1.81 -7.38
C MET A 21 7.11 1.51 -6.57
N SER A 22 8.16 2.33 -6.73
CA SER A 22 9.44 2.09 -6.07
C SER A 22 9.35 2.30 -4.56
N LEU A 23 8.74 3.41 -4.12
CA LEU A 23 8.66 3.75 -2.70
C LEU A 23 7.74 2.80 -1.93
N TYR A 24 6.57 2.49 -2.48
CA TYR A 24 5.62 1.61 -1.82
C TYR A 24 6.05 0.15 -1.91
N GLY A 25 6.56 -0.32 -3.05
CA GLY A 25 7.09 -1.69 -3.17
C GLY A 25 8.27 -1.97 -2.24
N LEU A 26 9.20 -1.02 -2.06
CA LEU A 26 10.25 -1.16 -1.04
C LEU A 26 9.67 -1.15 0.38
N ALA A 27 8.65 -0.32 0.63
CA ALA A 27 8.00 -0.26 1.92
C ALA A 27 7.26 -1.56 2.27
N THR A 28 6.59 -2.20 1.31
CA THR A 28 5.92 -3.48 1.52
C THR A 28 6.92 -4.59 1.85
N LEU A 29 8.05 -4.66 1.13
CA LEU A 29 9.16 -5.55 1.49
C LEU A 29 9.63 -5.37 2.93
N PHE A 30 9.72 -4.12 3.39
CA PHE A 30 10.09 -3.87 4.78
C PHE A 30 9.00 -4.30 5.76
N THR A 31 7.72 -4.09 5.46
CA THR A 31 6.63 -4.48 6.37
C THR A 31 6.45 -5.99 6.45
N GLU A 32 6.68 -6.74 5.37
CA GLU A 32 6.64 -8.21 5.37
C GLU A 32 7.74 -8.82 6.28
N LEU A 33 8.84 -8.10 6.49
CA LEU A 33 9.90 -8.51 7.41
C LEU A 33 9.59 -8.20 8.88
N ILE A 34 8.57 -7.39 9.17
CA ILE A 34 8.20 -7.03 10.54
C ILE A 34 7.37 -8.18 11.14
N PRO A 35 7.79 -8.75 12.29
CA PRO A 35 7.01 -9.81 12.92
C PRO A 35 5.68 -9.27 13.43
N LYS A 36 4.61 -10.06 13.26
CA LYS A 36 3.30 -9.78 13.83
C LYS A 36 3.28 -10.17 15.31
N PHE A 37 2.79 -9.27 16.16
CA PHE A 37 2.76 -9.50 17.62
C PHE A 37 1.34 -9.81 18.07
N GLN A 38 1.10 -11.02 18.55
CA GLN A 38 -0.20 -11.40 19.10
C GLN A 38 -0.25 -11.15 20.61
N VAL A 39 -1.21 -10.33 21.07
CA VAL A 39 -1.48 -10.11 22.49
C VAL A 39 -2.94 -10.48 22.76
N GLY A 40 -3.17 -11.72 23.20
CA GLY A 40 -4.51 -12.25 23.40
C GLY A 40 -5.23 -12.49 22.07
N ILE A 41 -6.44 -11.95 21.90
CA ILE A 41 -7.24 -12.05 20.67
C ILE A 41 -6.80 -11.01 19.63
N VAL A 42 -6.02 -10.00 20.04
CA VAL A 42 -5.60 -8.89 19.18
C VAL A 42 -4.25 -9.20 18.54
N GLU A 43 -4.22 -9.16 17.20
CA GLU A 43 -3.00 -9.22 16.41
C GLU A 43 -2.53 -7.80 16.08
N PHE A 44 -1.34 -7.42 16.57
CA PHE A 44 -0.69 -6.19 16.17
C PHE A 44 0.19 -6.47 14.97
N SER A 45 -0.37 -6.30 13.79
CA SER A 45 0.37 -6.26 12.54
C SER A 45 0.66 -4.81 12.17
N VAL A 46 1.83 -4.55 11.58
CA VAL A 46 2.01 -3.32 10.80
C VAL A 46 1.46 -3.64 9.43
N GLU A 47 0.14 -3.55 9.29
CA GLU A 47 -0.41 -3.59 7.94
C GLU A 47 0.12 -2.40 7.17
N TYR A 48 0.85 -2.76 6.11
CA TYR A 48 1.27 -2.00 4.95
C TYR A 48 1.23 -0.48 5.12
N PHE A 49 2.38 0.14 4.84
CA PHE A 49 2.57 1.59 4.86
C PHE A 49 1.80 2.33 3.74
N LEU A 50 0.47 2.17 3.71
CA LEU A 50 -0.49 2.75 2.78
C LEU A 50 -0.47 4.28 2.84
N PHE A 51 0.05 4.86 3.92
CA PHE A 51 0.30 6.29 3.99
C PHE A 51 1.19 6.80 2.85
N ILE A 52 2.14 5.99 2.35
CA ILE A 52 3.07 6.37 1.28
C ILE A 52 2.31 6.64 -0.02
N PRO A 53 1.58 5.66 -0.59
CA PRO A 53 0.82 5.88 -1.80
C PRO A 53 -0.33 6.88 -1.59
N LEU A 54 -0.92 6.96 -0.40
CA LEU A 54 -1.94 7.98 -0.10
C LEU A 54 -1.38 9.41 -0.12
N VAL A 55 -0.22 9.65 0.50
CA VAL A 55 0.46 10.95 0.45
C VAL A 55 0.74 11.34 -1.00
N LEU A 56 1.26 10.40 -1.80
CA LEU A 56 1.56 10.64 -3.20
C LEU A 56 0.28 10.87 -4.02
N ALA A 57 -0.79 10.11 -3.80
CA ALA A 57 -2.07 10.28 -4.49
C ALA A 57 -2.77 11.60 -4.12
N ILE A 58 -2.58 12.10 -2.90
CA ILE A 58 -3.11 13.40 -2.47
C ILE A 58 -2.34 14.54 -3.13
N LEU A 59 -1.00 14.44 -3.23
CA LEU A 59 -0.14 15.50 -3.75
C LEU A 59 -0.05 15.50 -5.28
N PHE A 60 -0.19 14.34 -5.92
CA PHE A 60 -0.02 14.12 -7.36
C PHE A 60 -1.31 13.64 -8.04
N ASP A 61 -1.17 13.08 -9.26
CA ASP A 61 -2.25 12.41 -10.01
C ASP A 61 -2.63 11.10 -9.29
N PRO A 62 -3.86 10.99 -8.73
CA PRO A 62 -4.25 9.84 -7.91
C PRO A 62 -4.21 8.50 -8.64
N MET A 63 -4.53 8.47 -9.93
CA MET A 63 -4.57 7.22 -10.70
C MET A 63 -3.16 6.67 -10.89
N SER A 64 -2.23 7.55 -11.26
CA SER A 64 -0.83 7.19 -11.48
C SER A 64 -0.18 6.69 -10.19
N ALA A 65 -0.49 7.34 -9.06
CA ALA A 65 -0.02 6.91 -7.74
C ALA A 65 -0.65 5.57 -7.32
N ALA A 66 -1.97 5.40 -7.46
CA ALA A 66 -2.68 4.19 -7.06
C ALA A 66 -2.21 2.96 -7.87
N LEU A 67 -2.13 3.07 -9.19
CA LEU A 67 -1.61 1.99 -10.04
C LEU A 67 -0.12 1.72 -9.76
N GLY A 68 0.67 2.77 -9.52
CA GLY A 68 2.07 2.63 -9.14
C GLY A 68 2.19 1.82 -7.86
N ALA A 69 1.40 2.14 -6.84
CA ALA A 69 1.36 1.43 -5.56
C ALA A 69 1.05 -0.06 -5.74
N ALA A 70 -0.09 -0.38 -6.37
CA ALA A 70 -0.50 -1.76 -6.62
C ALA A 70 0.55 -2.53 -7.44
N THR A 71 1.19 -1.89 -8.42
CA THR A 71 2.28 -2.52 -9.19
C THR A 71 3.53 -2.74 -8.33
N GLY A 72 3.89 -1.78 -7.48
CA GLY A 72 5.05 -1.88 -6.60
C GLY A 72 4.88 -3.02 -5.60
N GLU A 73 3.71 -3.11 -4.99
CA GLU A 73 3.36 -4.21 -4.10
C GLU A 73 3.44 -5.56 -4.80
N LEU A 74 2.82 -5.71 -5.97
CA LEU A 74 2.89 -6.96 -6.75
C LEU A 74 4.35 -7.35 -7.08
N VAL A 75 5.15 -6.41 -7.57
CA VAL A 75 6.53 -6.69 -8.00
C VAL A 75 7.44 -6.98 -6.81
N PHE A 76 7.37 -6.18 -5.76
CA PHE A 76 8.33 -6.24 -4.65
C PHE A 76 7.86 -7.15 -3.50
N SER A 77 6.57 -7.22 -3.21
CA SER A 77 6.04 -8.10 -2.17
C SER A 77 5.84 -9.52 -2.69
N GLU A 78 5.25 -9.68 -3.88
CA GLU A 78 4.81 -11.01 -4.31
C GLU A 78 5.87 -11.70 -5.19
N ILE A 79 6.24 -11.05 -6.30
CA ILE A 79 7.24 -11.61 -7.23
C ILE A 79 8.64 -11.62 -6.60
N MET A 80 9.05 -10.58 -5.88
CA MET A 80 10.40 -10.57 -5.33
C MET A 80 10.57 -11.49 -4.12
N LEU A 81 9.51 -11.77 -3.33
CA LEU A 81 9.59 -12.72 -2.22
C LEU A 81 9.35 -14.18 -2.64
N GLY A 82 8.92 -14.42 -3.89
CA GLY A 82 8.73 -15.78 -4.35
C GLY A 82 7.42 -16.41 -3.97
N GLN A 83 6.38 -15.61 -3.75
CA GLN A 83 5.06 -16.05 -3.30
C GLN A 83 3.96 -15.57 -4.26
N PHE A 84 4.28 -15.39 -5.54
CA PHE A 84 3.34 -14.82 -6.50
C PHE A 84 2.21 -15.81 -6.83
N GLY A 85 1.00 -15.55 -6.32
CA GLY A 85 -0.21 -16.36 -6.50
C GLY A 85 -0.99 -16.09 -7.80
N GLY A 86 -0.37 -15.50 -8.82
CA GLY A 86 -0.97 -15.36 -10.14
C GLY A 86 -2.22 -14.47 -10.17
N LEU A 87 -3.38 -15.09 -10.40
CA LEU A 87 -4.68 -14.41 -10.45
C LEU A 87 -5.16 -13.96 -9.07
N GLY A 88 -4.70 -14.61 -7.99
CA GLY A 88 -5.04 -14.21 -6.62
C GLY A 88 -4.51 -12.82 -6.24
N GLU A 89 -3.36 -12.45 -6.83
CA GLU A 89 -2.79 -11.10 -6.60
C GLU A 89 -3.61 -9.98 -7.25
N LEU A 90 -4.53 -10.31 -8.16
CA LEU A 90 -5.37 -9.32 -8.82
C LEU A 90 -6.34 -8.67 -7.82
N GLU A 91 -6.77 -9.42 -6.81
CA GLU A 91 -7.62 -8.90 -5.74
C GLU A 91 -6.94 -7.73 -5.05
N LYS A 92 -5.77 -8.00 -4.45
CA LYS A 92 -4.95 -7.02 -3.75
C LYS A 92 -4.60 -5.83 -4.65
N PHE A 93 -4.22 -6.10 -5.90
CA PHE A 93 -3.92 -5.05 -6.88
C PHE A 93 -5.10 -4.08 -7.08
N ILE A 94 -6.31 -4.62 -7.24
CA ILE A 94 -7.51 -3.82 -7.51
C ILE A 94 -7.99 -3.10 -6.25
N THR A 95 -8.05 -3.77 -5.10
CA THR A 95 -8.55 -3.17 -3.85
C THR A 95 -7.65 -2.01 -3.38
N VAL A 96 -6.33 -2.17 -3.45
CA VAL A 96 -5.35 -1.09 -3.16
C VAL A 96 -5.52 0.06 -4.15
N THR A 97 -5.66 -0.24 -5.46
CA THR A 97 -5.87 0.79 -6.48
C THR A 97 -7.14 1.61 -6.19
N ILE A 98 -8.25 0.95 -5.86
CA ILE A 98 -9.53 1.60 -5.55
C ILE A 98 -9.40 2.48 -4.31
N GLY A 99 -8.87 1.93 -3.21
CA GLY A 99 -8.74 2.64 -1.94
C GLY A 99 -7.89 3.91 -2.06
N VAL A 100 -6.69 3.78 -2.65
CA VAL A 100 -5.76 4.90 -2.85
C VAL A 100 -6.32 5.94 -3.82
N TYR A 101 -6.93 5.50 -4.94
CA TYR A 101 -7.49 6.41 -5.93
C TYR A 101 -8.65 7.24 -5.36
N ILE A 102 -9.58 6.59 -4.65
CA ILE A 102 -10.72 7.27 -4.04
C ILE A 102 -10.23 8.26 -2.98
N ALA A 103 -9.36 7.84 -2.07
CA ALA A 103 -8.82 8.70 -1.03
C ALA A 103 -8.05 9.91 -1.60
N GLY A 104 -7.17 9.69 -2.58
CA GLY A 104 -6.41 10.77 -3.25
C GLY A 104 -7.30 11.79 -3.97
N ARG A 105 -8.53 11.41 -4.34
CA ARG A 105 -9.53 12.31 -4.93
C ARG A 105 -10.38 13.07 -3.92
N LEU A 106 -10.51 12.58 -2.69
CA LEU A 106 -11.27 13.27 -1.63
C LEU A 106 -10.61 14.57 -1.20
N VAL A 107 -9.28 14.63 -1.24
CA VAL A 107 -8.52 15.83 -0.85
C VAL A 107 -8.41 16.81 -2.02
N ARG A 108 -9.08 17.95 -1.89
CA ARG A 108 -8.93 19.10 -2.81
C ARG A 108 -7.80 20.04 -2.39
N ASN A 109 -7.68 20.27 -1.08
CA ASN A 109 -6.69 21.14 -0.50
C ASN A 109 -5.76 20.34 0.43
N PRO A 110 -4.51 20.04 0.00
CA PRO A 110 -3.56 19.27 0.80
C PRO A 110 -3.17 19.93 2.13
N LYS A 111 -3.43 21.23 2.31
CA LYS A 111 -3.20 21.92 3.59
C LYS A 111 -4.33 21.68 4.61
N ASN A 112 -5.51 21.23 4.18
CA ASN A 112 -6.62 20.94 5.07
C ASN A 112 -6.41 19.59 5.77
N ARG A 113 -5.82 19.64 6.98
CA ARG A 113 -5.48 18.44 7.77
C ARG A 113 -6.69 17.55 8.09
N THR A 114 -7.86 18.14 8.29
CA THR A 114 -9.08 17.38 8.59
C THR A 114 -9.50 16.54 7.38
N MET A 115 -9.52 17.13 6.18
CA MET A 115 -9.85 16.39 4.96
C MET A 115 -8.79 15.36 4.60
N VAL A 116 -7.51 15.65 4.87
CA VAL A 116 -6.42 14.69 4.72
C VAL A 116 -6.63 13.48 5.65
N GLY A 117 -7.00 13.71 6.91
CA GLY A 117 -7.29 12.63 7.86
C GLY A 117 -8.53 11.80 7.49
N ILE A 118 -9.59 12.45 7.01
CA ILE A 118 -10.78 11.75 6.51
C ILE A 118 -10.40 10.90 5.29
N ALA A 119 -9.63 11.44 4.36
CA ALA A 119 -9.20 10.73 3.17
C ALA A 119 -8.30 9.53 3.50
N SER A 120 -7.35 9.67 4.43
CA SER A 120 -6.50 8.55 4.83
C SER A 120 -7.31 7.41 5.43
N MET A 121 -8.24 7.71 6.35
CA MET A 121 -9.11 6.68 6.92
C MET A 121 -10.04 6.09 5.87
N THR A 122 -10.57 6.90 4.95
CA THR A 122 -11.44 6.38 3.88
C THR A 122 -10.67 5.41 2.98
N GLY A 123 -9.41 5.69 2.66
CA GLY A 123 -8.56 4.78 1.88
C GLY A 123 -8.38 3.43 2.58
N VAL A 124 -8.03 3.45 3.87
CA VAL A 124 -7.87 2.23 4.69
C VAL A 124 -9.19 1.47 4.81
N ILE A 125 -10.27 2.13 5.21
CA ILE A 125 -11.58 1.49 5.40
C ILE A 125 -12.05 0.86 4.09
N LEU A 126 -11.91 1.54 2.96
CA LEU A 126 -12.31 0.97 1.68
C LEU A 126 -11.48 -0.24 1.32
N GLN A 127 -10.15 -0.16 1.41
CA GLN A 127 -9.29 -1.28 1.05
C GLN A 127 -9.53 -2.48 1.98
N GLN A 128 -9.68 -2.26 3.29
CA GLN A 128 -9.96 -3.33 4.25
C GLN A 128 -11.32 -3.97 4.09
N LEU A 129 -12.37 -3.18 3.88
CA LEU A 129 -13.71 -3.73 3.69
C LEU A 129 -13.79 -4.52 2.38
N LEU A 130 -13.11 -4.07 1.32
CA LEU A 130 -13.09 -4.80 0.06
C LEU A 130 -12.35 -6.14 0.19
N GLY A 131 -11.18 -6.16 0.86
CA GLY A 131 -10.45 -7.41 1.14
C GLY A 131 -11.28 -8.37 2.00
N MET A 132 -11.78 -7.90 3.15
CA MET A 132 -12.66 -8.69 4.04
C MET A 132 -13.87 -9.29 3.30
N ILE A 133 -14.49 -8.54 2.39
CA ILE A 133 -15.60 -9.08 1.58
C ILE A 133 -15.11 -10.22 0.70
N VAL A 134 -13.96 -10.09 0.05
CA VAL A 134 -13.41 -11.15 -0.82
C VAL A 134 -13.05 -12.37 0.03
N ASP A 135 -12.36 -12.20 1.15
CA ASP A 135 -11.98 -13.29 2.07
C ASP A 135 -13.21 -14.06 2.62
N ILE A 136 -14.27 -13.35 2.97
CA ILE A 136 -15.54 -13.98 3.35
C ILE A 136 -16.11 -14.78 2.17
N LEU A 137 -16.15 -14.20 0.97
CA LEU A 137 -16.71 -14.87 -0.22
C LEU A 137 -15.90 -16.11 -0.60
N LYS A 138 -14.57 -16.05 -0.53
CA LYS A 138 -13.67 -17.19 -0.72
C LYS A 138 -14.10 -18.38 0.11
N VAL A 139 -14.25 -18.19 1.43
CA VAL A 139 -14.69 -19.27 2.32
C VAL A 139 -16.12 -19.71 2.00
N GLN A 140 -17.05 -18.79 1.72
CA GLN A 140 -18.44 -19.17 1.40
C GLN A 140 -18.53 -20.06 0.16
N PHE A 141 -17.75 -19.77 -0.88
CA PHE A 141 -17.77 -20.53 -2.13
C PHE A 141 -16.91 -21.80 -2.06
N ALA A 142 -15.77 -21.76 -1.38
CA ALA A 142 -14.88 -22.91 -1.20
C ALA A 142 -15.47 -24.02 -0.29
N VAL A 143 -16.26 -23.64 0.73
CA VAL A 143 -16.91 -24.60 1.66
C VAL A 143 -18.02 -25.41 1.00
N THR A 144 -18.45 -25.06 -0.21
CA THR A 144 -19.42 -25.88 -0.97
C THR A 144 -18.84 -27.24 -1.40
N ASP A 145 -17.51 -27.35 -1.51
CA ASP A 145 -16.83 -28.55 -2.04
C ASP A 145 -16.20 -29.47 -0.97
N PHE A 146 -16.02 -29.02 0.28
CA PHE A 146 -15.48 -29.84 1.38
C PHE A 146 -16.40 -29.86 2.59
N GLU A 147 -16.81 -31.06 3.01
CA GLU A 147 -17.62 -31.41 4.20
C GLU A 147 -17.82 -30.25 5.19
N ALA A 148 -18.94 -29.55 5.04
CA ALA A 148 -19.27 -28.35 5.80
C ALA A 148 -19.21 -28.61 7.32
N VAL A 149 -18.13 -28.17 7.95
CA VAL A 149 -18.04 -28.13 9.41
C VAL A 149 -19.07 -27.11 9.91
N PRO A 150 -20.09 -27.53 10.67
CA PRO A 150 -21.12 -26.61 11.15
C PRO A 150 -20.48 -25.53 12.03
N GLY A 151 -20.70 -24.26 11.66
CA GLY A 151 -20.16 -23.09 12.36
C GLY A 151 -18.91 -22.47 11.72
N LEU A 152 -18.28 -23.11 10.73
CA LEU A 152 -17.10 -22.56 10.05
C LEU A 152 -17.41 -21.21 9.33
N PRO A 153 -18.49 -21.08 8.55
CA PRO A 153 -18.90 -19.78 7.97
C PRO A 153 -19.02 -18.67 9.02
N GLU A 154 -19.76 -18.93 10.10
CA GLU A 154 -20.03 -17.94 11.15
C GLU A 154 -18.74 -17.54 11.89
N SER A 155 -17.83 -18.49 12.09
CA SER A 155 -16.51 -18.22 12.67
C SER A 155 -15.66 -17.32 11.77
N VAL A 156 -15.68 -17.51 10.45
CA VAL A 156 -14.91 -16.68 9.51
C VAL A 156 -15.46 -15.26 9.45
N PHE A 157 -16.78 -15.08 9.41
CA PHE A 157 -17.37 -13.75 9.52
C PHE A 157 -16.93 -13.02 10.79
N ALA A 158 -16.83 -13.73 11.91
CA ALA A 158 -16.38 -13.15 13.17
C ALA A 158 -14.88 -12.85 13.18
N THR A 159 -14.03 -13.73 12.65
CA THR A 159 -12.58 -13.54 12.64
C THR A 159 -12.15 -12.46 11.65
N GLU A 160 -12.68 -12.48 10.42
CA GLU A 160 -12.37 -11.48 9.40
C GLU A 160 -12.93 -10.10 9.78
N GLY A 161 -14.15 -10.06 10.32
CA GLY A 161 -14.74 -8.81 10.81
C GLY A 161 -13.94 -8.22 11.97
N PHE A 162 -13.43 -9.06 12.87
CA PHE A 162 -12.58 -8.61 13.98
C PHE A 162 -11.20 -8.14 13.50
N ALA A 163 -10.57 -8.88 12.58
CA ALA A 163 -9.30 -8.51 11.96
C ALA A 163 -9.43 -7.16 11.25
N CYS A 164 -10.42 -7.01 10.37
CA CYS A 164 -10.72 -5.76 9.65
C CYS A 164 -10.90 -4.57 10.60
N LEU A 165 -11.68 -4.73 11.68
CA LEU A 165 -11.89 -3.67 12.66
C LEU A 165 -10.58 -3.31 13.38
N ASN A 166 -9.85 -4.33 13.83
CA ASN A 166 -8.57 -4.18 14.51
C ASN A 166 -7.58 -3.40 13.64
N ASP A 167 -7.48 -3.78 12.38
CA ASP A 167 -6.61 -3.19 11.38
C ASP A 167 -6.97 -1.74 11.06
N ILE A 168 -8.25 -1.42 10.90
CA ILE A 168 -8.72 -0.04 10.74
C ILE A 168 -8.35 0.81 11.97
N LEU A 169 -8.52 0.27 13.18
CA LEU A 169 -8.31 1.02 14.42
C LEU A 169 -6.84 1.16 14.80
N PHE A 170 -6.02 0.13 14.63
CA PHE A 170 -4.62 0.17 15.00
C PHE A 170 -3.75 0.62 13.83
N SER A 171 -3.70 -0.18 12.76
CA SER A 171 -2.87 0.10 11.60
C SER A 171 -3.32 1.36 10.86
N GLY A 172 -4.64 1.50 10.67
CA GLY A 172 -5.25 2.66 10.03
C GLY A 172 -4.99 3.96 10.77
N ILE A 173 -5.00 3.97 12.11
CA ILE A 173 -4.73 5.19 12.87
C ILE A 173 -3.22 5.45 12.95
N LEU A 174 -2.44 4.47 13.43
CA LEU A 174 -1.03 4.67 13.77
C LEU A 174 -0.12 4.77 12.54
N PHE A 175 -0.36 3.90 11.55
CA PHE A 175 0.51 3.77 10.39
C PHE A 175 -0.04 4.43 9.13
N CYS A 176 -1.33 4.77 9.11
CA CYS A 176 -1.93 5.50 7.99
C CYS A 176 -2.28 6.97 8.33
N LEU A 177 -3.23 7.21 9.23
CA LEU A 177 -3.73 8.55 9.52
C LEU A 177 -2.66 9.50 10.06
N LEU A 178 -1.91 9.10 11.09
CA LEU A 178 -0.92 9.97 11.71
C LEU A 178 0.20 10.36 10.72
N PRO A 179 0.84 9.43 9.99
CA PRO A 179 1.84 9.78 9.00
C PRO A 179 1.28 10.63 7.85
N THR A 180 0.07 10.34 7.36
CA THR A 180 -0.52 11.11 6.25
C THR A 180 -0.83 12.56 6.65
N ILE A 181 -1.45 12.79 7.82
CA ILE A 181 -1.73 14.16 8.30
C ILE A 181 -0.44 14.94 8.56
N PHE A 182 0.63 14.25 8.98
CA PHE A 182 1.93 14.85 9.21
C PHE A 182 2.67 15.19 7.90
N LEU A 183 2.71 14.25 6.95
CA LEU A 183 3.53 14.35 5.74
C LEU A 183 2.90 15.22 4.66
N VAL A 184 1.59 15.07 4.39
CA VAL A 184 0.94 15.77 3.27
C VAL A 184 1.17 17.28 3.33
N PRO A 185 0.87 17.99 4.45
CA PRO A 185 1.05 19.45 4.49
C PRO A 185 2.53 19.87 4.45
N ARG A 186 3.44 18.98 4.85
CA ARG A 186 4.88 19.27 4.96
C ARG A 186 5.61 19.06 3.63
N LEU A 187 5.12 18.14 2.81
CA LEU A 187 5.62 17.83 1.47
C LEU A 187 4.95 18.67 0.38
N TYR A 188 3.72 19.13 0.62
CA TYR A 188 2.98 20.00 -0.29
C TYR A 188 3.80 21.24 -0.69
N GLY A 189 3.94 21.45 -2.00
CA GLY A 189 4.72 22.53 -2.58
C GLY A 189 6.23 22.31 -2.63
N LYS A 190 6.73 21.15 -2.16
CA LYS A 190 8.17 20.81 -2.18
C LYS A 190 8.48 19.72 -3.17
N ILE A 191 7.65 18.68 -3.25
CA ILE A 191 7.92 17.51 -4.10
C ILE A 191 7.38 17.69 -5.52
N GLU A 192 6.30 18.47 -5.68
CA GLU A 192 5.69 18.75 -6.97
C GLU A 192 6.61 19.53 -7.92
N PRO A 193 7.28 20.61 -7.47
CA PRO A 193 8.22 21.34 -8.30
C PRO A 193 9.43 20.50 -8.74
N LEU A 194 9.85 19.52 -7.93
CA LEU A 194 10.96 18.61 -8.26
C LEU A 194 10.63 17.70 -9.45
N LEU A 195 9.35 17.40 -9.67
CA LEU A 195 8.87 16.63 -10.83
C LEU A 195 8.38 17.56 -11.96
N GLY A 196 8.72 18.85 -11.90
CA GLY A 196 8.33 19.87 -12.87
C GLY A 196 6.82 20.15 -12.88
N MET A 197 6.12 19.86 -11.78
CA MET A 197 4.68 20.06 -11.65
C MET A 197 4.36 21.27 -10.77
N GLN A 198 3.21 21.90 -11.03
CA GLN A 198 2.66 22.87 -10.11
C GLN A 198 1.99 22.13 -8.93
N PRO A 199 2.12 22.65 -7.69
CA PRO A 199 1.44 22.09 -6.53
C PRO A 199 -0.07 22.05 -6.73
N ARG A 200 -0.72 21.00 -6.23
CA ARG A 200 -2.16 20.79 -6.38
C ARG A 200 -2.98 21.83 -5.62
N THR A 201 -3.83 22.56 -6.33
CA THR A 201 -4.75 23.55 -5.76
C THR A 201 -6.19 23.06 -5.89
N GLU A 202 -7.11 23.76 -5.24
CA GLU A 202 -8.54 23.43 -5.30
C GLU A 202 -9.11 23.47 -6.73
N GLU A 203 -8.51 24.28 -7.60
CA GLU A 203 -8.89 24.41 -9.01
C GLU A 203 -8.30 23.32 -9.92
N THR A 204 -7.15 22.74 -9.53
CA THR A 204 -6.48 21.67 -10.26
C THR A 204 -6.78 20.28 -9.70
N ALA A 205 -7.46 20.20 -8.55
CA ALA A 205 -7.97 18.95 -8.01
C ALA A 205 -8.95 18.30 -8.99
N LEU A 206 -8.83 16.98 -9.14
CA LEU A 206 -9.86 16.20 -9.82
C LEU A 206 -11.21 16.47 -9.14
N GLY A 207 -12.28 16.60 -9.93
CA GLY A 207 -13.61 16.97 -9.43
C GLY A 207 -14.16 16.03 -8.35
N ALA A 208 -15.38 16.25 -7.88
CA ALA A 208 -16.02 15.31 -6.96
C ALA A 208 -16.07 13.89 -7.55
N ILE A 209 -16.08 12.88 -6.67
CA ILE A 209 -16.35 11.50 -7.06
C ILE A 209 -17.73 11.48 -7.71
N ASN A 210 -17.80 11.08 -8.98
CA ASN A 210 -19.04 11.00 -9.74
C ASN A 210 -19.51 9.54 -9.81
N ALA A 211 -20.75 9.33 -10.23
CA ALA A 211 -21.31 7.99 -10.39
C ALA A 211 -20.46 7.07 -11.28
N LYS A 212 -19.76 7.63 -12.29
CA LYS A 212 -18.88 6.83 -13.18
C LYS A 212 -17.69 6.24 -12.45
N VAL A 213 -17.08 6.99 -11.52
CA VAL A 213 -15.98 6.48 -10.69
C VAL A 213 -16.47 5.37 -9.78
N VAL A 214 -17.64 5.54 -9.14
CA VAL A 214 -18.23 4.52 -8.26
C VAL A 214 -18.56 3.25 -9.05
N ILE A 215 -19.23 3.39 -10.20
CA ILE A 215 -19.54 2.25 -11.07
C ILE A 215 -18.26 1.57 -11.56
N GLY A 216 -17.25 2.34 -11.97
CA GLY A 216 -15.95 1.80 -12.40
C GLY A 216 -15.26 1.01 -11.28
N ALA A 217 -15.25 1.53 -10.06
CA ALA A 217 -14.69 0.83 -8.89
C ALA A 217 -15.47 -0.45 -8.58
N LEU A 218 -16.81 -0.42 -8.63
CA LEU A 218 -17.65 -1.60 -8.42
C LEU A 218 -17.40 -2.68 -9.49
N VAL A 219 -17.31 -2.29 -10.77
CA VAL A 219 -17.00 -3.24 -11.86
C VAL A 219 -15.61 -3.84 -11.68
N ALA A 220 -14.61 -3.02 -11.34
CA ALA A 220 -13.26 -3.52 -11.06
C ALA A 220 -13.27 -4.48 -9.87
N PHE A 221 -14.01 -4.17 -8.80
CA PHE A 221 -14.12 -5.03 -7.63
C PHE A 221 -14.83 -6.36 -7.92
N VAL A 222 -15.88 -6.36 -8.75
CA VAL A 222 -16.50 -7.62 -9.21
C VAL A 222 -15.51 -8.46 -10.03
N ALA A 223 -14.66 -7.81 -10.84
CA ALA A 223 -13.59 -8.50 -11.56
C ALA A 223 -12.52 -9.06 -10.61
N ALA A 224 -12.19 -8.35 -9.53
CA ALA A 224 -11.30 -8.83 -8.47
C ALA A 224 -11.84 -10.11 -7.82
N ILE A 225 -13.10 -10.09 -7.36
CA ILE A 225 -13.78 -11.29 -6.82
C ILE A 225 -13.73 -12.43 -7.84
N GLY A 226 -14.07 -12.15 -9.11
CA GLY A 226 -14.07 -13.18 -10.16
C GLY A 226 -12.69 -13.78 -10.41
N ALA A 227 -11.63 -12.98 -10.39
CA ALA A 227 -10.25 -13.45 -10.55
C ALA A 227 -9.82 -14.31 -9.34
N GLU A 228 -10.20 -13.89 -8.15
CA GLU A 228 -9.90 -14.62 -6.92
C GLU A 228 -10.56 -16.00 -6.89
N MET A 229 -11.86 -16.05 -7.20
CA MET A 229 -12.59 -17.32 -7.27
C MET A 229 -12.01 -18.26 -8.34
N LEU A 230 -11.52 -17.71 -9.46
CA LEU A 230 -10.85 -18.49 -10.50
C LEU A 230 -9.50 -19.03 -10.01
N ALA A 231 -8.73 -18.24 -9.27
CA ALA A 231 -7.47 -18.65 -8.68
C ALA A 231 -7.67 -19.84 -7.73
N GLU A 232 -8.64 -19.76 -6.81
CA GLU A 232 -8.94 -20.82 -5.85
C GLU A 232 -9.49 -22.09 -6.50
N SER A 233 -10.22 -21.98 -7.62
CA SER A 233 -10.76 -23.14 -8.37
C SER A 233 -9.70 -23.99 -9.09
N GLY A 234 -8.41 -23.72 -8.89
CA GLY A 234 -7.29 -24.48 -9.47
C GLY A 234 -6.98 -24.11 -10.92
N THR A 235 -7.51 -22.97 -11.40
CA THR A 235 -7.19 -22.42 -12.73
C THR A 235 -6.06 -21.38 -12.64
N SER A 236 -5.11 -21.58 -11.75
CA SER A 236 -3.95 -20.71 -11.66
C SER A 236 -3.12 -20.79 -12.95
N ILE A 237 -3.27 -19.75 -13.78
CA ILE A 237 -2.69 -19.70 -15.12
C ILE A 237 -1.16 -19.60 -15.03
N ILE A 238 -0.65 -18.91 -13.99
CA ILE A 238 0.77 -18.71 -13.70
C ILE A 238 0.95 -18.59 -12.19
N ASP A 239 1.40 -19.66 -11.54
CA ASP A 239 1.92 -19.61 -10.17
C ASP A 239 3.44 -19.70 -10.21
N TRP A 240 4.11 -18.89 -9.41
CA TRP A 240 5.55 -18.96 -9.27
C TRP A 240 5.96 -18.86 -7.82
N GLU A 241 6.46 -19.97 -7.30
CA GLU A 241 7.09 -20.04 -6.00
C GLU A 241 8.61 -20.13 -6.14
N ALA A 242 9.33 -19.33 -5.37
CA ALA A 242 10.78 -19.35 -5.41
C ALA A 242 11.34 -20.39 -4.45
N SER A 243 12.11 -21.35 -4.96
CA SER A 243 12.74 -22.43 -4.16
C SER A 243 13.68 -21.95 -3.05
N TRP A 244 14.10 -20.68 -3.08
CA TRP A 244 14.95 -20.08 -2.06
C TRP A 244 14.16 -19.39 -0.93
N ALA A 245 12.88 -19.06 -1.12
CA ALA A 245 12.04 -18.35 -0.15
C ALA A 245 11.82 -19.17 1.13
N GLU A 246 11.66 -20.49 0.99
CA GLU A 246 11.56 -21.42 2.13
C GLU A 246 12.93 -21.92 2.64
N SER A 247 14.04 -21.58 1.97
CA SER A 247 15.34 -22.14 2.30
C SER A 247 15.95 -21.41 3.50
N GLY A 248 16.02 -22.09 4.64
CA GLY A 248 16.65 -21.54 5.86
C GLY A 248 18.11 -21.11 5.66
N THR A 249 18.80 -21.68 4.66
CA THR A 249 20.16 -21.29 4.27
C THR A 249 20.21 -19.93 3.56
N ALA A 250 19.25 -19.60 2.68
CA ALA A 250 19.19 -18.28 2.04
C ALA A 250 18.82 -17.19 3.05
N VAL A 251 17.90 -17.46 3.97
CA VAL A 251 17.54 -16.54 5.05
C VAL A 251 18.75 -16.28 5.97
N ALA A 252 19.49 -17.33 6.36
CA ALA A 252 20.71 -17.20 7.15
C ALA A 252 21.80 -16.39 6.41
N ALA A 253 22.00 -16.64 5.11
CA ALA A 253 22.96 -15.89 4.30
C ALA A 253 22.57 -14.41 4.18
N GLY A 254 21.28 -14.12 3.97
CA GLY A 254 20.74 -12.76 3.92
C GLY A 254 20.97 -11.99 5.22
N MET A 255 20.72 -12.63 6.37
CA MET A 255 20.98 -12.03 7.69
C MET A 255 22.46 -11.69 7.91
N VAL A 256 23.38 -12.56 7.48
CA VAL A 256 24.83 -12.31 7.59
C VAL A 256 25.25 -11.12 6.74
N VAL A 257 24.75 -11.02 5.51
CA VAL A 257 25.03 -9.89 4.62
C VAL A 257 24.47 -8.58 5.19
N ALA A 258 23.23 -8.60 5.69
CA ALA A 258 22.61 -7.43 6.32
C ALA A 258 23.38 -6.96 7.56
N ALA A 259 23.82 -7.89 8.42
CA ALA A 259 24.64 -7.58 9.58
C ALA A 259 25.98 -6.95 9.18
N ALA A 260 26.65 -7.50 8.17
CA ALA A 260 27.91 -6.93 7.66
C ALA A 260 27.71 -5.50 7.12
N LEU A 261 26.65 -5.27 6.34
CA LEU A 261 26.32 -3.94 5.82
C LEU A 261 26.00 -2.94 6.95
N ALA A 262 25.27 -3.35 7.98
CA ALA A 262 24.96 -2.51 9.14
C ALA A 262 26.24 -2.11 9.89
N VAL A 263 27.18 -3.04 10.10
CA VAL A 263 28.49 -2.75 10.71
C VAL A 263 29.29 -1.77 9.86
N VAL A 264 29.33 -1.97 8.54
CA VAL A 264 30.02 -1.05 7.62
C VAL A 264 29.41 0.35 7.69
N MET A 265 28.07 0.47 7.67
CA MET A 265 27.37 1.74 7.83
C MET A 265 27.73 2.44 9.14
N LEU A 266 27.71 1.72 10.26
CA LEU A 266 28.08 2.27 11.57
C LEU A 266 29.53 2.77 11.60
N LEU A 267 30.47 2.03 11.02
CA LEU A 267 31.86 2.43 10.92
C LEU A 267 32.05 3.69 10.05
N VAL A 268 31.30 3.81 8.95
CA VAL A 268 31.31 5.00 8.09
C VAL A 268 30.73 6.21 8.82
N MET A 269 29.62 6.03 9.55
CA MET A 269 29.03 7.10 10.35
C MET A 269 29.98 7.57 11.45
N LYS A 270 30.65 6.63 12.15
CA LYS A 270 31.64 6.95 13.18
C LYS A 270 32.83 7.71 12.62
N LYS A 271 33.40 7.26 11.49
CA LYS A 271 34.50 7.99 10.80
C LYS A 271 34.09 9.39 10.36
N LYS A 272 32.84 9.59 9.90
CA LYS A 272 32.35 10.92 9.52
C LYS A 272 32.14 11.82 10.74
N ALA A 273 31.68 11.29 11.87
CA ALA A 273 31.57 12.03 13.12
C ALA A 273 32.94 12.49 13.63
N GLU A 274 33.92 11.57 13.70
CA GLU A 274 35.31 11.87 14.09
C GLU A 274 35.98 12.89 13.16
N ALA A 275 35.72 12.83 11.85
CA ALA A 275 36.23 13.81 10.89
C ALA A 275 35.58 15.20 11.00
N THR A 276 34.38 15.28 11.57
CA THR A 276 33.67 16.55 11.81
C THR A 276 34.18 17.20 13.10
N ASP A 277 34.43 16.41 14.14
CA ASP A 277 34.99 16.87 15.42
C ASP A 277 36.42 17.43 15.24
N ASN A 278 37.28 16.71 14.51
CA ASN A 278 38.63 17.16 14.16
C ASN A 278 38.67 18.45 13.33
N LYS A 279 37.60 18.80 12.61
CA LYS A 279 37.52 20.08 11.88
C LYS A 279 37.11 21.25 12.76
N LEU A 280 36.38 20.98 13.85
CA LEU A 280 35.98 21.98 14.84
C LEU A 280 37.10 22.29 15.83
N GLU A 281 37.96 21.31 16.12
CA GLU A 281 39.11 21.47 17.02
C GLU A 281 40.30 22.20 16.36
N ASN A 282 40.36 22.21 15.01
CA ASN A 282 41.41 22.85 14.21
C ASN A 282 40.97 24.18 13.54
N ALA A 283 39.83 24.74 13.94
CA ALA A 283 39.29 26.03 13.48
C ALA A 283 39.31 27.07 14.61
#